data_AF-A0A4Y7UFE4-F1
#
_entry.id   AF-A0A4Y7UFE4-F1
#
_cell.length_a   1.000
_cell.length_b   1.000
_cell.length_c   1.000
_cell.angle_alpha   90.00
_cell.angle_beta   90.00
_cell.angle_gamma   90.00
#
_symmetry.space_group_name_H-M   'P 1'
#
loop_
_entity.id
_entity.type
_entity.pdbx_description
1 polymer ?
#
loop_
_entity_poly.entity_id
_entity_poly.type
_entity_poly.pdbx_seq_one_letter_code
_entity_poly.pdbx_strand_id
1 'polypeptide(L)'
;MPLISKEKFSEAAGISKIPIPGFSSYLMKVFKINDLNTIVKEGSNLEGADFANYVLTKIGVKVQFDASELLNIPSEGAFIIIANHHLFF
;
A
#
# COMPACT_ATOMS: atom_id res chain seq x y z
N MET A 1 3.42 -16.38 -1.23
CA MET A 1 4.62 -15.82 -0.58
C MET A 1 4.23 -14.48 0.05
N PRO A 2 4.79 -14.08 1.20
CA PRO A 2 4.52 -12.76 1.76
C PRO A 2 5.11 -11.67 0.85
N LEU A 3 4.41 -10.54 0.72
CA LEU A 3 4.91 -9.37 -0.02
C LEU A 3 6.24 -8.87 0.58
N ILE A 4 6.28 -8.80 1.91
CA ILE A 4 7.46 -8.43 2.70
C ILE A 4 7.81 -9.61 3.61
N SER A 5 8.91 -10.30 3.27
CA SER A 5 9.45 -11.36 4.13
C SER A 5 10.23 -10.77 5.31
N LYS A 6 10.47 -11.59 6.34
CA LYS A 6 11.24 -11.21 7.52
C LYS A 6 12.68 -10.86 7.17
N GLU A 7 13.28 -11.60 6.24
CA GLU A 7 14.67 -11.44 5.81
C GLU A 7 14.83 -10.09 5.11
N LYS A 8 13.94 -9.80 4.14
CA LYS A 8 13.92 -8.50 3.44
C LYS A 8 13.66 -7.34 4.37
N PHE A 9 12.70 -7.48 5.29
CA PHE A 9 12.43 -6.45 6.29
C PHE A 9 13.66 -6.21 7.19
N SER A 10 14.28 -7.28 7.68
CA SER A 10 15.41 -7.21 8.59
C SER A 10 16.66 -6.59 7.94
N GLU A 11 16.88 -6.86 6.66
CA GLU A 11 17.97 -6.25 5.89
C GLU A 11 17.71 -4.77 5.63
N ALA A 12 16.53 -4.41 5.10
CA ALA A 12 16.18 -3.04 4.75
C ALA A 12 16.14 -2.11 5.98
N ALA A 13 15.70 -2.61 7.13
CA ALA A 13 15.65 -1.85 8.37
C ALA A 13 17.00 -1.85 9.15
N GLY A 14 18.05 -2.50 8.64
CA GLY A 14 19.37 -2.56 9.29
C GLY A 14 19.40 -3.42 10.56
N ILE A 15 18.35 -4.20 10.83
CA ILE A 15 18.17 -5.01 12.03
C ILE A 15 18.93 -6.34 11.93
N SER A 16 19.30 -6.77 10.72
CA SER A 16 20.02 -8.03 10.45
C SER A 16 21.33 -8.18 11.23
N LYS A 17 21.94 -7.08 11.68
CA LYS A 17 23.19 -7.05 12.47
C LYS A 17 22.97 -7.17 13.98
N ILE A 18 21.73 -7.09 14.45
CA ILE A 18 21.38 -7.15 15.87
C ILE A 18 21.12 -8.61 16.26
N PRO A 19 21.93 -9.22 17.15
CA PRO A 19 21.82 -10.64 17.49
C PRO A 19 20.72 -10.91 18.53
N ILE A 20 19.53 -10.34 18.33
CA ILE A 20 18.36 -10.57 19.19
C ILE A 20 17.37 -11.46 18.42
N PRO A 21 17.29 -12.77 18.75
CA PRO A 21 16.36 -13.68 18.10
C PRO A 21 14.92 -13.18 18.19
N GLY A 22 14.20 -13.19 17.06
CA GLY A 22 12.79 -12.82 17.02
C GLY A 22 12.48 -11.32 17.00
N PHE A 23 13.49 -10.44 17.15
CA PHE A 23 13.28 -8.99 17.18
C PHE A 23 12.67 -8.44 15.88
N SER A 24 13.13 -8.90 14.71
CA SER A 24 12.56 -8.50 13.42
C SER A 24 11.08 -8.92 13.29
N SER A 25 10.72 -10.10 13.80
CA SER A 25 9.33 -10.59 13.78
C SER A 25 8.43 -9.77 14.70
N TYR A 26 8.95 -9.36 15.86
CA TYR A 26 8.25 -8.46 16.76
C TYR A 26 8.00 -7.09 16.12
N LEU A 27 9.03 -6.50 15.50
CA LEU A 27 8.90 -5.21 14.81
C LEU A 27 7.94 -5.27 13.61
N MET A 28 7.96 -6.35 12.83
CA MET A 28 6.96 -6.55 11.77
C MET A 28 5.52 -6.58 12.31
N LYS A 29 5.30 -7.12 13.52
CA LYS A 29 4.00 -7.09 14.18
C LYS A 29 3.64 -5.68 14.66
N VAL A 30 4.57 -4.99 15.31
CA VAL A 30 4.38 -3.62 15.82
C VAL A 30 4.06 -2.64 14.69
N PHE A 31 4.78 -2.75 13.57
CA PHE A 31 4.58 -1.91 12.39
C PHE A 31 3.49 -2.44 11.44
N LYS A 32 2.72 -3.45 11.86
CA LYS A 32 1.60 -4.03 11.07
C LYS A 32 1.99 -4.52 9.67
N ILE A 33 3.27 -4.87 9.47
CA ILE A 33 3.77 -5.46 8.20
C ILE A 33 3.11 -6.82 7.95
N ASN A 34 2.84 -7.58 9.01
CA ASN A 34 2.10 -8.84 8.92
C ASN A 34 0.65 -8.60 8.46
N ASP A 35 0.01 -7.53 8.93
CA ASP A 35 -1.35 -7.18 8.55
C ASP A 35 -1.39 -6.74 7.09
N LEU A 36 -0.41 -5.94 6.64
CA LEU A 36 -0.26 -5.56 5.23
C LEU A 36 -0.07 -6.78 4.31
N ASN A 37 0.79 -7.73 4.69
CA ASN A 37 0.96 -8.98 3.97
C ASN A 37 -0.35 -9.77 3.85
N THR A 38 -1.18 -9.73 4.89
CA THR A 38 -2.49 -10.39 4.91
C THR A 38 -3.47 -9.70 3.98
N ILE A 39 -3.59 -8.37 4.07
CA ILE A 39 -4.46 -7.55 3.21
C ILE A 39 -4.12 -7.78 1.74
N VAL A 40 -2.85 -7.70 1.36
CA VAL A 40 -2.42 -7.89 -0.04
C VAL A 40 -2.71 -9.31 -0.52
N LYS A 41 -2.55 -10.32 0.35
CA LYS A 41 -2.88 -11.71 0.02
C LYS A 41 -4.39 -11.91 -0.17
N GLU A 42 -5.22 -11.28 0.66
CA GLU A 42 -6.69 -11.36 0.52
C GLU A 42 -7.19 -10.67 -0.75
N GLY A 43 -6.55 -9.56 -1.13
CA GLY A 43 -6.86 -8.82 -2.35
C GLY A 43 -6.23 -9.40 -3.63
N SER A 44 -5.57 -10.55 -3.60
CA SER A 44 -4.76 -11.05 -4.73
C SER A 44 -5.53 -11.32 -6.02
N ASN A 45 -6.86 -11.43 -5.94
CA ASN A 45 -7.74 -11.65 -7.08
C ASN A 45 -8.27 -10.35 -7.68
N LEU A 46 -7.95 -9.20 -7.09
CA LEU A 46 -8.29 -7.88 -7.58
C LEU A 46 -7.10 -7.34 -8.40
N GLU A 47 -7.40 -6.54 -9.42
CA GLU A 47 -6.38 -5.90 -10.26
C GLU A 47 -6.67 -4.40 -10.41
N GLY A 48 -5.65 -3.63 -10.80
CA GLY A 48 -5.80 -2.20 -11.10
C GLY A 48 -6.39 -1.38 -9.94
N ALA A 49 -7.41 -0.57 -10.26
CA ALA A 49 -8.06 0.33 -9.32
C ALA A 49 -8.78 -0.40 -8.19
N ASP A 50 -9.40 -1.55 -8.46
CA ASP A 50 -10.12 -2.33 -7.45
C ASP A 50 -9.17 -2.85 -6.36
N PHE A 51 -7.97 -3.30 -6.76
CA PHE A 51 -6.94 -3.70 -5.81
C PHE A 51 -6.47 -2.50 -4.96
N ALA A 52 -6.19 -1.36 -5.61
CA ALA A 52 -5.72 -0.16 -4.91
C ALA A 52 -6.77 0.31 -3.88
N ASN A 53 -8.03 0.41 -4.28
CA ASN A 53 -9.11 0.84 -3.42
C ASN A 53 -9.35 -0.13 -2.25
N TYR A 54 -9.26 -1.44 -2.50
CA TYR A 54 -9.32 -2.47 -1.46
C TYR A 54 -8.23 -2.27 -0.39
N VAL A 55 -6.97 -2.14 -0.83
CA VAL A 55 -5.84 -1.97 0.09
C VAL A 55 -5.99 -0.67 0.89
N LEU A 56 -6.27 0.46 0.22
CA LEU A 56 -6.44 1.77 0.86
C LEU A 56 -7.55 1.75 1.92
N THR A 57 -8.70 1.15 1.58
CA THR A 57 -9.82 0.99 2.50
C THR A 57 -9.43 0.16 3.73
N LYS A 58 -8.73 -0.97 3.52
CA LYS A 58 -8.32 -1.86 4.62
C LYS A 58 -7.29 -1.24 5.57
N ILE A 59 -6.41 -0.38 5.07
CA ILE A 59 -5.46 0.36 5.91
C ILE A 59 -6.08 1.63 6.54
N GLY A 60 -7.35 1.93 6.25
CA GLY A 60 -8.10 3.05 6.81
C GLY A 60 -7.87 4.39 6.13
N VAL A 61 -7.29 4.40 4.92
CA VAL A 61 -7.17 5.60 4.09
C VAL A 61 -8.53 5.88 3.45
N LYS A 62 -9.06 7.09 3.68
CA LYS A 62 -10.27 7.58 3.02
C LYS A 62 -9.86 8.48 1.86
N VAL A 63 -10.13 8.03 0.64
CA VAL A 63 -9.99 8.86 -0.55
C VAL A 63 -11.23 9.74 -0.65
N GLN A 64 -11.03 11.03 -0.85
CA GLN A 64 -12.10 12.00 -1.09
C GLN A 64 -11.81 12.69 -2.41
N PHE A 65 -12.85 12.87 -3.20
CA PHE A 65 -12.79 13.61 -4.46
C PHE A 65 -13.56 14.90 -4.29
N ASP A 66 -12.96 16.01 -4.72
CA ASP A 66 -13.69 17.25 -4.89
C ASP A 66 -14.47 17.17 -6.19
N ALA A 67 -15.80 17.30 -6.11
CA ALA A 67 -16.66 17.26 -7.29
C ALA A 67 -16.34 18.37 -8.29
N SER A 68 -15.79 19.49 -7.83
CA SER A 68 -15.37 20.60 -8.71
C SER A 68 -14.10 20.28 -9.51
N GLU A 69 -13.17 19.49 -8.96
CA GLU A 69 -11.98 19.01 -9.67
C GLU A 69 -12.34 18.05 -10.81
N LEU A 70 -13.37 17.22 -10.61
CA LEU A 70 -13.84 16.28 -11.64
C LEU A 70 -14.40 17.01 -12.88
N LEU A 71 -14.88 18.25 -12.73
CA LEU A 71 -15.35 19.06 -13.87
C LEU A 71 -14.20 19.48 -14.80
N ASN A 72 -12.96 19.43 -14.32
CA ASN A 72 -11.78 19.73 -15.14
C ASN A 72 -11.31 18.53 -15.97
N ILE A 73 -11.88 17.33 -15.76
CA ILE A 73 -11.58 16.15 -16.55
C ILE A 73 -12.52 16.12 -17.76
N PRO A 74 -12.01 16.09 -19.00
CA PRO A 74 -12.87 16.03 -20.18
C PRO A 74 -13.68 14.74 -20.19
N SER A 75 -14.97 14.84 -20.51
CA SER A 75 -15.89 13.70 -20.57
C SER A 75 -15.57 12.70 -21.67
N GLU A 76 -14.80 13.12 -22.67
CA GLU A 76 -14.36 12.31 -23.81
C GLU A 76 -12.95 12.73 -24.28
N GLY A 77 -12.22 11.79 -24.87
CA GLY A 77 -10.84 12.00 -25.32
C GLY A 77 -9.78 11.72 -24.25
N ALA A 78 -8.52 11.74 -24.66
CA ALA A 78 -7.39 11.53 -23.75
C ALA A 78 -7.05 12.82 -23.00
N PHE A 79 -6.64 12.67 -21.74
CA PHE A 79 -6.14 13.76 -20.92
C PHE A 79 -4.86 13.32 -20.20
N ILE A 80 -4.12 14.30 -19.66
CA ILE A 80 -2.93 14.07 -18.86
C ILE A 80 -3.18 14.69 -17.50
N ILE A 81 -2.94 13.94 -16.43
CA ILE A 81 -2.82 14.50 -15.08
C ILE A 81 -1.36 14.50 -14.67
N ILE A 82 -0.94 15.64 -14.13
CA ILE A 82 0.34 15.80 -13.47
C ILE A 82 0.05 15.96 -11.98
N ALA A 83 0.45 14.97 -11.19
CA ALA A 83 0.31 15.00 -9.74
C ALA A 83 1.70 14.94 -9.08
N ASN A 84 1.90 15.75 -8.03
CA ASN A 84 3.14 15.75 -7.27
C ASN A 84 3.21 14.61 -6.22
N HIS A 85 2.05 14.08 -5.81
CA HIS A 85 1.93 12.89 -4.98
C HIS A 85 1.01 11.89 -5.68
N HIS A 86 1.14 10.59 -5.39
CA HIS A 86 0.37 9.53 -6.05
C HIS A 86 -1.14 9.83 -6.05
N LEU A 87 -1.69 9.99 -7.27
CA LEU A 87 -3.13 10.09 -7.50
C LEU A 87 -3.67 8.68 -7.71
N PHE A 88 -4.71 8.32 -6.97
CA PHE A 88 -5.43 7.06 -7.13
C PHE A 88 -6.85 7.38 -7.63
N PHE A 89 -7.29 6.69 -8.70
CA PHE A 89 -8.65 6.71 -9.21
C PHE A 89 -9.44 5.54 -8.63
#